data_AF-A0A0D2MWU3-F1
#
_entry.id   AF-A0A0D2MWU3-F1
#
_cell.length_a   1.000
_cell.length_b   1.000
_cell.length_c   1.000
_cell.angle_alpha   90.00
_cell.angle_beta   90.00
_cell.angle_gamma   90.00
#
_symmetry.space_group_name_H-M   'P 1'
#
loop_
_entity.id
_entity.type
_entity.pdbx_description
1 polymer ?
#
loop_
_entity_poly.entity_id
_entity_poly.type
_entity_poly.pdbx_seq_one_letter_code
_entity_poly.pdbx_strand_id
1 'polypeptide(L)'
;MAKRPLLEAIATDNPDLWIKLASGERLPVHRAIVSWSSSVAKQLPPGDTWDVSGLVLDGRAAAERPVVAAWLAAVYPPAEGLCDEPGEPPQLADLLAFADAVGTSRPALLACCQRCPLTSLTLMAGEKAVALPLDGHASYYSSASEQLWGCRPDAASVVAASITQEQAASMSTQVAAQLESLLHLAYKLRLTDLQDQLHAFIHGAAVYSNGPLINRLLLESAVFTDRVMAAADPQQKKAAWIDSVVRVPCVIGGGEGALLVGVDDGAKQPVRFKAALGRPYMGAPTGTAVHCVVSVFKGAVFLTCDGGAHELPVPLKLLLG
;
A
#
# COMPACT_ATOMS: atom_id res chain seq x y z
N MET A 1 -44.55 10.23 -9.99
CA MET A 1 -43.20 10.73 -10.33
C MET A 1 -42.27 10.39 -9.18
N ALA A 2 -41.30 9.50 -9.39
CA ALA A 2 -40.29 9.20 -8.38
C ALA A 2 -39.40 10.43 -8.18
N LYS A 3 -39.15 10.84 -6.93
CA LYS A 3 -38.22 11.94 -6.62
C LYS A 3 -36.80 11.47 -6.96
N ARG A 4 -36.17 12.11 -7.95
CA ARG A 4 -34.74 11.92 -8.21
C ARG A 4 -33.92 12.47 -7.03
N PRO A 5 -32.83 11.80 -6.61
CA PRO A 5 -31.85 12.36 -5.70
C PRO A 5 -31.32 13.71 -6.21
N LEU A 6 -31.04 14.65 -5.31
CA LEU A 6 -30.59 16.00 -5.67
C LEU A 6 -29.34 16.00 -6.57
N LEU A 7 -28.43 15.04 -6.36
CA LEU A 7 -27.22 14.88 -7.19
C LEU A 7 -27.52 14.45 -8.62
N GLU A 8 -28.50 13.58 -8.82
CA GLU A 8 -28.94 13.18 -10.16
C GLU A 8 -29.65 14.32 -10.87
N ALA A 9 -30.40 15.16 -10.14
CA ALA A 9 -31.03 16.33 -10.75
C ALA A 9 -29.99 17.38 -11.21
N ILE A 10 -28.91 17.58 -10.44
CA ILE A 10 -27.82 18.50 -10.82
C ILE A 10 -27.02 17.93 -11.99
N ALA A 11 -26.75 16.63 -11.99
CA ALA A 11 -25.94 16.00 -13.03
C ALA A 11 -26.64 16.01 -14.40
N THR A 12 -27.99 16.11 -14.44
CA THR A 12 -28.76 16.28 -15.68
C THR A 12 -28.72 17.68 -16.31
N ASP A 13 -28.19 18.68 -15.61
CA ASP A 13 -28.08 20.04 -16.11
C ASP A 13 -26.83 20.22 -17.02
N ASN A 14 -26.65 21.41 -17.58
CA ASN A 14 -25.42 21.72 -18.32
C ASN A 14 -24.25 21.92 -17.34
N PRO A 15 -23.03 21.42 -17.66
CA PRO A 15 -21.83 21.68 -16.88
C PRO A 15 -21.58 23.18 -16.69
N ASP A 16 -21.31 23.60 -15.46
CA ASP A 16 -21.08 25.00 -15.07
C ASP A 16 -19.64 25.28 -14.59
N LEU A 17 -18.76 24.28 -14.69
CA LEU A 17 -17.35 24.35 -14.30
C LEU A 17 -16.49 23.47 -15.22
N TRP A 18 -15.24 23.89 -15.43
CA TRP A 18 -14.25 23.20 -16.23
C TRP A 18 -12.98 22.91 -15.41
N ILE A 19 -12.58 21.65 -15.33
CA ILE A 19 -11.30 21.27 -14.71
C ILE A 19 -10.21 21.34 -15.78
N LYS A 20 -9.22 22.21 -15.60
CA LYS A 20 -8.07 22.32 -16.51
C LYS A 20 -6.95 21.38 -16.08
N LEU A 21 -6.57 20.47 -16.99
CA LEU A 21 -5.59 19.41 -16.80
C LEU A 21 -4.16 19.88 -17.10
N ALA A 22 -3.17 19.06 -16.73
CA ALA A 22 -1.75 19.32 -17.00
C ALA A 22 -1.45 19.46 -18.51
N SER A 23 -2.19 18.76 -19.37
CA SER A 23 -2.09 18.87 -20.83
C SER A 23 -2.67 20.17 -21.39
N GLY A 24 -3.33 20.99 -20.57
CA GLY A 24 -4.11 22.15 -21.00
C GLY A 24 -5.54 21.82 -21.43
N GLU A 25 -5.88 20.53 -21.53
CA GLU A 25 -7.24 20.07 -21.78
C GLU A 25 -8.20 20.51 -20.65
N ARG A 26 -9.50 20.64 -20.98
CA ARG A 26 -10.55 20.99 -20.02
C ARG A 26 -11.63 19.92 -19.98
N LEU A 27 -11.95 19.44 -18.78
CA LEU A 27 -13.02 18.48 -18.54
C LEU A 27 -14.27 19.19 -17.98
N PRO A 28 -15.46 18.99 -18.57
CA PRO A 28 -16.70 19.59 -18.08
C PRO A 28 -17.18 18.91 -16.81
N VAL A 29 -17.59 19.69 -15.81
CA VAL A 29 -18.12 19.20 -14.53
C VAL A 29 -19.19 20.12 -13.96
N HIS A 30 -19.93 19.62 -12.96
CA HIS A 30 -20.86 20.41 -12.15
C HIS A 30 -20.19 20.87 -10.86
N ARG A 31 -20.07 22.19 -10.67
CA ARG A 31 -19.47 22.84 -9.49
C ARG A 31 -20.05 22.29 -8.20
N ALA A 32 -21.35 22.11 -8.12
CA ALA A 32 -22.02 21.62 -6.92
C ALA A 32 -21.56 20.21 -6.54
N ILE A 33 -21.42 19.31 -7.53
CA ILE A 33 -21.00 17.92 -7.32
C ILE A 33 -19.55 17.87 -6.84
N VAL A 34 -18.64 18.55 -7.55
CA VAL A 34 -17.22 18.56 -7.15
C VAL A 34 -17.00 19.27 -5.82
N SER A 35 -17.78 20.31 -5.49
CA SER A 35 -17.67 21.02 -4.21
C SER A 35 -18.15 20.19 -3.01
N TRP A 36 -19.04 19.22 -3.22
CA TRP A 36 -19.40 18.26 -2.18
C TRP A 36 -18.33 17.20 -1.97
N SER A 37 -17.64 16.83 -3.04
CA SER A 37 -16.67 15.74 -3.02
C SER A 37 -15.21 16.19 -2.82
N SER A 38 -14.90 17.49 -2.92
CA SER A 38 -13.55 18.04 -2.75
C SER A 38 -13.59 19.28 -1.86
N SER A 39 -12.79 19.27 -0.78
CA SER A 39 -12.63 20.43 0.11
C SER A 39 -11.92 21.60 -0.58
N VAL A 40 -11.05 21.31 -1.56
CA VAL A 40 -10.39 22.32 -2.38
C VAL A 40 -11.39 22.96 -3.34
N ALA A 41 -12.17 22.16 -4.07
CA ALA A 41 -13.19 22.64 -4.99
C ALA A 41 -14.25 23.51 -4.28
N LYS A 42 -14.61 23.15 -3.04
CA LYS A 42 -15.53 23.91 -2.19
C LYS A 42 -15.08 25.37 -1.94
N GLN A 43 -13.78 25.64 -2.00
CA GLN A 43 -13.21 26.96 -1.74
C GLN A 43 -12.93 27.76 -3.02
N LEU A 44 -13.33 27.25 -4.19
CA LEU A 44 -13.07 27.92 -5.45
C LEU A 44 -13.77 29.28 -5.51
N PRO A 45 -13.09 30.31 -6.03
CA PRO A 45 -13.73 31.59 -6.28
C PRO A 45 -14.85 31.43 -7.33
N PRO A 46 -15.74 32.42 -7.44
CA PRO A 46 -16.68 32.53 -8.55
C PRO A 46 -15.92 32.48 -9.88
N GLY A 47 -16.42 31.68 -10.82
CA GLY A 47 -15.79 31.46 -12.12
C GLY A 47 -16.23 30.14 -12.75
N ASP A 48 -15.71 29.83 -13.92
CA ASP A 48 -16.03 28.63 -14.69
C ASP A 48 -14.87 27.64 -14.76
N THR A 49 -13.74 27.92 -14.09
CA THR A 49 -12.51 27.13 -14.22
C THR A 49 -11.95 26.75 -12.86
N TRP A 50 -11.65 25.46 -12.68
CA TRP A 50 -10.80 24.93 -11.63
C TRP A 50 -9.47 24.50 -12.26
N ASP A 51 -8.42 25.30 -12.05
CA ASP A 51 -7.10 25.00 -12.62
C ASP A 51 -6.30 24.06 -11.70
N VAL A 52 -6.12 22.82 -12.15
CA VAL A 52 -5.27 21.81 -11.49
C VAL A 52 -4.04 21.47 -12.33
N SER A 53 -3.78 22.21 -13.42
CA SER A 53 -2.70 21.89 -14.37
C SER A 53 -1.31 21.98 -13.76
N GLY A 54 -1.16 22.78 -12.70
CA GLY A 54 0.09 22.94 -11.96
C GLY A 54 0.29 21.94 -10.82
N LEU A 55 -0.63 20.99 -10.62
CA LEU A 55 -0.52 20.02 -9.53
C LEU A 55 0.58 18.98 -9.83
N VAL A 56 1.64 19.01 -9.04
CA VAL A 56 2.77 18.08 -9.13
C VAL A 56 2.85 17.27 -7.84
N LEU A 57 2.84 15.94 -7.97
CA LEU A 57 2.97 14.99 -6.87
C LEU A 57 4.14 14.06 -7.16
N ASP A 58 5.06 13.91 -6.20
CA ASP A 58 6.26 13.09 -6.33
C ASP A 58 7.04 13.38 -7.65
N GLY A 59 7.12 14.66 -8.02
CA GLY A 59 7.84 15.14 -9.21
C GLY A 59 7.12 14.91 -10.55
N ARG A 60 5.91 14.34 -10.54
CA ARG A 60 5.11 14.06 -11.74
C ARG A 60 3.84 14.91 -11.77
N ALA A 61 3.34 15.21 -12.97
CA ALA A 61 2.06 15.87 -13.13
C ALA A 61 0.95 14.93 -12.62
N ALA A 62 0.17 15.39 -11.65
CA ALA A 62 -0.88 14.57 -11.04
C ALA A 62 -2.25 14.73 -11.72
N ALA A 63 -2.46 15.84 -12.42
CA ALA A 63 -3.70 16.16 -13.11
C ALA A 63 -3.71 15.66 -14.56
N GLU A 64 -3.41 14.37 -14.76
CA GLU A 64 -3.53 13.72 -16.06
C GLU A 64 -4.96 13.25 -16.32
N ARG A 65 -5.35 13.17 -17.60
CA ARG A 65 -6.73 12.83 -17.99
C ARG A 65 -7.22 11.52 -17.37
N PRO A 66 -6.49 10.38 -17.41
CA PRO A 66 -7.00 9.13 -16.85
C PRO A 66 -7.26 9.21 -15.34
N VAL A 67 -6.39 9.92 -14.62
CA VAL A 67 -6.50 10.12 -13.16
C VAL A 67 -7.72 10.97 -12.82
N VAL A 68 -7.87 12.13 -13.47
CA VAL A 68 -8.99 13.03 -13.20
C VAL A 68 -10.31 12.44 -13.67
N ALA A 69 -10.33 11.74 -14.81
CA ALA A 69 -11.53 11.05 -15.29
C ALA A 69 -11.97 9.94 -14.34
N ALA A 70 -11.04 9.11 -13.84
CA ALA A 70 -11.35 8.07 -12.84
C ALA A 70 -11.85 8.67 -11.51
N TRP A 71 -11.25 9.79 -11.08
CA TRP A 71 -11.73 10.53 -9.91
C TRP A 71 -13.15 11.08 -10.12
N LEU A 72 -13.43 11.70 -11.27
CA LEU A 72 -14.77 12.19 -11.62
C LEU A 72 -15.77 11.05 -11.66
N ALA A 73 -15.41 9.90 -12.24
CA ALA A 73 -16.27 8.73 -12.23
C ALA A 73 -16.59 8.25 -10.81
N ALA A 74 -15.66 8.37 -9.85
CA ALA A 74 -15.92 8.06 -8.43
C ALA A 74 -16.79 9.12 -7.71
N VAL A 75 -16.76 10.36 -8.18
CA VAL A 75 -17.50 11.50 -7.61
C VAL A 75 -18.93 11.60 -8.15
N TYR A 76 -19.14 11.19 -9.41
CA TYR A 76 -20.44 11.22 -10.05
C TYR A 76 -21.32 10.01 -9.66
N PRO A 77 -22.64 10.21 -9.55
CA PRO A 77 -23.56 9.10 -9.38
C PRO A 77 -23.49 8.14 -10.59
N PRO A 78 -23.75 6.83 -10.39
CA PRO A 78 -23.53 5.78 -11.38
C PRO A 78 -24.30 5.94 -12.71
N ALA A 79 -25.36 6.76 -12.70
CA ALA A 79 -26.28 6.89 -13.83
C ALA A 79 -25.80 7.85 -14.94
N GLU A 80 -24.79 8.69 -14.68
CA GLU A 80 -24.43 9.79 -15.58
C GLU A 80 -22.91 9.88 -15.77
N GLY A 81 -22.43 9.20 -16.80
CA GLY A 81 -21.05 9.31 -17.27
C GLY A 81 -20.85 10.65 -18.00
N LEU A 82 -20.43 11.68 -17.26
CA LEU A 82 -20.05 12.98 -17.86
C LEU A 82 -18.67 12.96 -18.53
N CYS A 83 -17.86 11.96 -18.21
CA CYS A 83 -16.59 11.70 -18.86
C CYS A 83 -16.62 10.26 -19.37
N ASP A 84 -16.16 10.05 -20.59
CA ASP A 84 -15.86 8.71 -21.09
C ASP A 84 -14.95 8.02 -20.07
N GLU A 85 -15.34 6.81 -19.67
CA GLU A 85 -14.45 6.00 -18.84
C GLU A 85 -13.11 5.86 -19.57
N PRO A 86 -11.98 6.08 -18.88
CA PRO A 86 -10.69 5.91 -19.51
C PRO A 86 -10.57 4.47 -20.01
N GLY A 87 -10.07 4.29 -21.24
CA GLY A 87 -9.92 2.96 -21.83
C GLY A 87 -9.01 2.03 -21.02
N GLU A 88 -8.10 2.60 -20.22
CA GLU A 88 -7.31 1.90 -19.21
C GLU A 88 -7.38 2.68 -17.88
N PRO A 89 -7.72 2.02 -16.76
CA PRO A 89 -7.78 2.68 -15.47
C PRO A 89 -6.38 3.14 -15.03
N PRO A 90 -6.26 4.31 -14.37
CA PRO A 90 -4.98 4.76 -13.82
C PRO A 90 -4.52 3.84 -12.70
N GLN A 91 -3.23 3.93 -12.34
CA GLN A 91 -2.73 3.26 -11.15
C GLN A 91 -3.45 3.81 -9.90
N LEU A 92 -3.84 2.93 -8.99
CA LEU A 92 -4.56 3.33 -7.77
C LEU A 92 -3.76 4.34 -6.93
N ALA A 93 -2.43 4.20 -6.87
CA ALA A 93 -1.57 5.13 -6.15
C ALA A 93 -1.70 6.56 -6.70
N ASP A 94 -1.68 6.73 -8.02
CA ASP A 94 -1.80 8.04 -8.67
C ASP A 94 -3.19 8.64 -8.44
N LEU A 95 -4.25 7.81 -8.53
CA LEU A 95 -5.62 8.21 -8.22
C LEU A 95 -5.79 8.67 -6.77
N LEU A 96 -5.28 7.90 -5.81
CA LEU A 96 -5.37 8.24 -4.39
C LEU A 96 -4.52 9.45 -4.02
N ALA A 97 -3.34 9.62 -4.64
CA ALA A 97 -2.50 10.79 -4.45
C ALA A 97 -3.18 12.05 -4.97
N PHE A 98 -3.78 12.00 -6.17
CA PHE A 98 -4.59 13.09 -6.69
C PHE A 98 -5.78 13.38 -5.77
N ALA A 99 -6.51 12.34 -5.36
CA ALA A 99 -7.68 12.47 -4.51
C ALA A 99 -7.34 13.11 -3.15
N ASP A 100 -6.24 12.72 -2.53
CA ASP A 100 -5.70 13.36 -1.32
C ASP A 100 -5.36 14.84 -1.55
N ALA A 101 -4.66 15.15 -2.64
CA ALA A 101 -4.23 16.51 -2.97
C ALA A 101 -5.40 17.47 -3.21
N VAL A 102 -6.49 16.99 -3.81
CA VAL A 102 -7.72 17.79 -3.98
C VAL A 102 -8.66 17.72 -2.77
N GLY A 103 -8.26 17.07 -1.67
CA GLY A 103 -9.06 16.98 -0.45
C GLY A 103 -10.37 16.23 -0.64
N THR A 104 -10.30 15.05 -1.26
CA THR A 104 -11.47 14.25 -1.61
C THR A 104 -12.20 13.73 -0.36
N SER A 105 -13.52 13.78 -0.41
CA SER A 105 -14.38 13.28 0.67
C SER A 105 -14.22 11.77 0.87
N ARG A 106 -14.44 11.29 2.09
CA ARG A 106 -14.30 9.85 2.41
C ARG A 106 -15.18 8.94 1.53
N PRO A 107 -16.47 9.25 1.25
CA PRO A 107 -17.27 8.42 0.34
C PRO A 107 -16.69 8.32 -1.06
N ALA A 108 -16.21 9.44 -1.64
CA ALA A 108 -15.60 9.45 -2.96
C ALA A 108 -14.23 8.72 -2.97
N LEU A 109 -13.44 8.82 -1.91
CA LEU A 109 -12.20 8.04 -1.76
C LEU A 109 -12.47 6.53 -1.78
N LEU A 110 -13.49 6.07 -1.06
CA LEU A 110 -13.89 4.65 -1.07
C LEU A 110 -14.38 4.21 -2.45
N ALA A 111 -15.11 5.08 -3.17
CA ALA A 111 -15.53 4.82 -4.55
C ALA A 111 -14.32 4.74 -5.50
N CYS A 112 -13.27 5.56 -5.32
CA CYS A 112 -12.01 5.43 -6.08
C CYS A 112 -11.39 4.04 -5.90
N CYS A 113 -11.31 3.54 -4.66
CA CYS A 113 -10.78 2.20 -4.38
C CYS A 113 -11.62 1.08 -5.01
N GLN A 114 -12.95 1.24 -5.05
CA GLN A 114 -13.85 0.24 -5.65
C GLN A 114 -13.74 0.20 -7.18
N ARG A 115 -13.57 1.34 -7.83
CA ARG A 115 -13.45 1.44 -9.30
C ARG A 115 -12.07 1.03 -9.80
N CYS A 116 -11.03 1.31 -9.02
CA CYS A 116 -9.66 0.93 -9.34
C CYS A 116 -9.15 -0.04 -8.26
N PRO A 117 -9.69 -1.27 -8.19
CA PRO A 117 -9.27 -2.23 -7.17
C PRO A 117 -7.80 -2.57 -7.37
N LEU A 118 -7.05 -2.59 -6.27
CA LEU A 118 -5.65 -2.98 -6.29
C LEU A 118 -5.57 -4.50 -6.43
N THR A 119 -5.57 -5.03 -7.65
CA THR A 119 -5.51 -6.48 -7.89
C THR A 119 -4.09 -7.00 -8.03
N SER A 120 -3.19 -6.17 -8.56
CA SER A 120 -1.80 -6.51 -8.80
C SER A 120 -0.90 -5.27 -8.78
N LEU A 121 0.39 -5.47 -8.51
CA LEU A 121 1.45 -4.50 -8.82
C LEU A 121 1.97 -4.75 -10.24
N THR A 122 1.92 -3.73 -11.09
CA THR A 122 2.42 -3.83 -12.47
C THR A 122 3.88 -3.39 -12.51
N LEU A 123 4.77 -4.30 -12.92
CA LEU A 123 6.22 -4.09 -12.96
C LEU A 123 6.74 -4.22 -14.39
N MET A 124 7.80 -3.50 -14.71
CA MET A 124 8.49 -3.60 -15.99
C MET A 124 9.75 -4.45 -15.86
N ALA A 125 9.80 -5.54 -16.61
CA ALA A 125 10.97 -6.39 -16.82
C ALA A 125 11.52 -6.12 -18.24
N GLY A 126 12.33 -5.07 -18.40
CA GLY A 126 12.67 -4.54 -19.72
C GLY A 126 11.42 -3.95 -20.39
N GLU A 127 11.08 -4.44 -21.59
CA GLU A 127 9.88 -4.02 -22.32
C GLU A 127 8.60 -4.79 -21.93
N LYS A 128 8.72 -5.82 -21.08
CA LYS A 128 7.59 -6.68 -20.71
C LYS A 128 6.97 -6.22 -19.39
N ALA A 129 5.66 -5.96 -19.41
CA ALA A 129 4.87 -5.76 -18.20
C ALA A 129 4.60 -7.11 -17.51
N VAL A 130 4.82 -7.16 -16.20
CA VAL A 130 4.57 -8.32 -15.34
C VAL A 130 3.68 -7.87 -14.19
N ALA A 131 2.51 -8.49 -14.05
CA ALA A 131 1.59 -8.24 -12.96
C ALA A 131 1.91 -9.20 -11.79
N LEU A 132 2.26 -8.66 -10.63
CA LEU A 132 2.34 -9.42 -9.38
C LEU A 132 1.00 -9.34 -8.65
N PRO A 133 0.25 -10.44 -8.56
CA PRO A 133 -1.06 -10.41 -7.92
C PRO A 133 -0.92 -10.20 -6.41
N LEU A 134 -1.91 -9.50 -5.82
CA LEU A 134 -1.97 -9.17 -4.39
C LEU A 134 -2.92 -10.08 -3.61
N ASP A 135 -3.31 -11.19 -4.21
CA ASP A 135 -4.20 -12.23 -3.64
C ASP A 135 -3.49 -13.16 -2.65
N GLY A 136 -2.36 -12.73 -2.09
CA GLY A 136 -1.55 -13.50 -1.14
C GLY A 136 -0.62 -14.53 -1.78
N HIS A 137 -0.57 -14.61 -3.12
CA HIS A 137 0.43 -15.43 -3.82
C HIS A 137 1.83 -14.83 -3.65
N ALA A 138 2.81 -15.70 -3.38
CA ALA A 138 4.19 -15.28 -3.34
C ALA A 138 4.82 -15.32 -4.73
N SER A 139 5.73 -14.38 -5.00
CA SER A 139 6.53 -14.39 -6.22
C SER A 139 8.01 -14.41 -5.84
N TYR A 140 8.78 -15.31 -6.46
CA TYR A 140 10.22 -15.38 -6.24
C TYR A 140 10.98 -15.55 -7.55
N TYR A 141 12.16 -14.96 -7.62
CA TYR A 141 13.08 -15.13 -8.73
C TYR A 141 14.08 -16.24 -8.41
N SER A 142 14.37 -17.11 -9.37
CA SER A 142 15.41 -18.11 -9.28
C SER A 142 16.56 -17.71 -10.21
N SER A 143 17.71 -17.35 -9.64
CA SER A 143 18.91 -17.02 -10.42
C SER A 143 19.48 -18.24 -11.16
N ALA A 144 19.28 -19.45 -10.63
CA ALA A 144 19.72 -20.69 -11.27
C ALA A 144 18.95 -21.01 -12.56
N SER A 145 17.69 -20.57 -12.66
CA SER A 145 16.83 -20.85 -13.81
C SER A 145 16.42 -19.61 -14.60
N GLU A 146 16.88 -18.42 -14.18
CA GLU A 146 16.50 -17.11 -14.74
C GLU A 146 14.98 -16.96 -14.95
N GLN A 147 14.23 -17.38 -13.94
CA GLN A 147 12.77 -17.44 -13.98
C GLN A 147 12.16 -16.81 -12.74
N LEU A 148 11.12 -16.02 -12.97
CA LEU A 148 10.16 -15.61 -11.97
C LEU A 148 9.09 -16.69 -11.82
N TRP A 149 8.88 -17.11 -10.59
CA TRP A 149 7.91 -18.11 -10.19
C TRP A 149 6.83 -17.48 -9.32
N GLY A 150 5.58 -17.86 -9.57
CA GLY A 150 4.46 -17.62 -8.66
C GLY A 150 4.15 -18.88 -7.86
N CYS A 151 4.08 -18.77 -6.54
CA CYS A 151 3.69 -19.82 -5.63
C CYS A 151 2.30 -19.54 -5.07
N ARG A 152 1.39 -20.49 -5.26
CA ARG A 152 0.10 -20.48 -4.57
C ARG A 152 0.18 -21.33 -3.29
N PRO A 153 -0.51 -20.93 -2.20
CA PRO A 153 -0.59 -21.74 -0.98
C PRO A 153 -1.12 -23.16 -1.20
N ASP A 154 -1.91 -23.37 -2.26
CA ASP A 154 -2.66 -24.58 -2.57
C ASP A 154 -2.27 -25.27 -3.89
N ALA A 155 -1.33 -24.71 -4.67
CA ALA A 155 -1.00 -25.21 -6.00
C ALA A 155 0.51 -25.29 -6.27
N ALA A 156 0.86 -26.05 -7.32
CA ALA A 156 2.23 -26.12 -7.83
C ALA A 156 2.74 -24.74 -8.28
N SER A 157 4.02 -24.47 -8.06
CA SER A 157 4.68 -23.26 -8.53
C SER A 157 4.58 -23.14 -10.05
N VAL A 158 4.22 -21.95 -10.55
CA VAL A 158 4.09 -21.67 -11.98
C VAL A 158 5.17 -20.67 -12.40
N VAL A 159 5.82 -20.91 -13.55
CA VAL A 159 6.72 -19.92 -14.15
C VAL A 159 5.89 -18.75 -14.66
N ALA A 160 6.03 -17.59 -14.03
CA ALA A 160 5.35 -16.36 -14.43
C ALA A 160 6.08 -15.66 -15.59
N ALA A 161 7.41 -15.67 -15.60
CA ALA A 161 8.22 -15.11 -16.68
C ALA A 161 9.67 -15.64 -16.66
N SER A 162 10.33 -15.65 -17.80
CA SER A 162 11.80 -15.71 -17.87
C SER A 162 12.34 -14.28 -17.80
N ILE A 163 13.22 -13.99 -16.84
CA ILE A 163 13.78 -12.66 -16.60
C ILE A 163 15.25 -12.77 -16.17
N THR A 164 16.06 -11.76 -16.50
CA THR A 164 17.47 -11.72 -16.07
C THR A 164 17.60 -11.26 -14.63
N GLN A 165 18.80 -11.43 -14.05
CA GLN A 165 19.09 -10.95 -12.69
C GLN A 165 18.97 -9.41 -12.58
N GLU A 166 19.40 -8.67 -13.60
CA GLU A 166 19.27 -7.21 -13.63
C GLU A 166 17.79 -6.77 -13.68
N GLN A 167 16.98 -7.47 -14.48
CA GLN A 167 15.53 -7.24 -14.52
C GLN A 167 14.89 -7.55 -13.17
N ALA A 168 15.27 -8.65 -12.51
CA ALA A 168 14.80 -8.98 -11.17
C ALA A 168 15.17 -7.90 -10.14
N ALA A 169 16.38 -7.36 -10.17
CA ALA A 169 16.81 -6.28 -9.30
C ALA A 169 16.01 -4.97 -9.55
N SER A 170 15.81 -4.61 -10.81
CA SER A 170 14.98 -3.46 -11.20
C SER A 170 13.52 -3.64 -10.74
N MET A 171 12.94 -4.81 -10.96
CA MET A 171 11.59 -5.16 -10.49
C MET A 171 11.47 -5.07 -8.98
N SER A 172 12.49 -5.51 -8.23
CA SER A 172 12.51 -5.41 -6.77
C SER A 172 12.35 -3.94 -6.35
N THR A 173 13.17 -3.04 -6.90
CA THR A 173 13.08 -1.60 -6.62
C THR A 173 11.71 -1.00 -6.99
N GLN A 174 11.11 -1.44 -8.10
CA GLN A 174 9.77 -1.01 -8.49
C GLN A 174 8.70 -1.48 -7.49
N VAL A 175 8.78 -2.72 -6.98
CA VAL A 175 7.88 -3.23 -5.94
C VAL A 175 8.00 -2.37 -4.68
N ALA A 176 9.22 -2.07 -4.23
CA ALA A 176 9.42 -1.23 -3.05
C ALA A 176 8.80 0.16 -3.23
N ALA A 177 9.05 0.82 -4.36
CA ALA A 177 8.55 2.17 -4.61
C ALA A 177 7.01 2.21 -4.68
N GLN A 178 6.38 1.25 -5.36
CA GLN A 178 4.92 1.17 -5.43
C GLN A 178 4.30 0.85 -4.06
N LEU A 179 4.90 -0.10 -3.33
CA LEU A 179 4.42 -0.51 -2.02
C LEU A 179 4.54 0.62 -0.99
N GLU A 180 5.67 1.35 -0.96
CA GLU A 180 5.85 2.51 -0.10
C GLU A 180 4.77 3.56 -0.35
N SER A 181 4.55 3.93 -1.61
CA SER A 181 3.55 4.94 -2.00
C SER A 181 2.14 4.53 -1.57
N LEU A 182 1.76 3.28 -1.86
CA LEU A 182 0.46 2.72 -1.49
C LEU A 182 0.28 2.64 0.02
N LEU A 183 1.28 2.20 0.78
CA LEU A 183 1.23 2.14 2.25
C LEU A 183 1.08 3.55 2.84
N HIS A 184 1.90 4.50 2.38
CA HIS A 184 1.81 5.89 2.83
C HIS A 184 0.39 6.44 2.62
N LEU A 185 -0.19 6.26 1.43
CA LEU A 185 -1.54 6.72 1.12
C LEU A 185 -2.60 5.96 1.94
N ALA A 186 -2.48 4.64 2.06
CA ALA A 186 -3.42 3.82 2.83
C ALA A 186 -3.46 4.23 4.31
N TYR A 187 -2.30 4.51 4.92
CA TYR A 187 -2.22 5.01 6.29
C TYR A 187 -2.73 6.44 6.41
N LYS A 188 -2.23 7.35 5.58
CA LYS A 188 -2.59 8.77 5.61
C LYS A 188 -4.11 8.97 5.46
N LEU A 189 -4.73 8.24 4.53
CA LEU A 189 -6.15 8.30 4.23
C LEU A 189 -7.01 7.36 5.11
N ARG A 190 -6.39 6.56 5.98
CA ARG A 190 -7.04 5.58 6.86
C ARG A 190 -7.97 4.61 6.10
N LEU A 191 -7.46 4.07 5.00
CA LEU A 191 -8.12 3.09 4.13
C LEU A 191 -7.80 1.68 4.65
N THR A 192 -8.57 1.20 5.64
CA THR A 192 -8.31 -0.07 6.35
C THR A 192 -8.23 -1.27 5.42
N ASP A 193 -9.16 -1.40 4.47
CA ASP A 193 -9.20 -2.56 3.58
C ASP A 193 -7.96 -2.61 2.67
N LEU A 194 -7.48 -1.45 2.24
CA LEU A 194 -6.23 -1.33 1.48
C LEU A 194 -5.02 -1.64 2.37
N GLN A 195 -5.00 -1.18 3.62
CA GLN A 195 -3.94 -1.54 4.58
C GLN A 195 -3.85 -3.06 4.76
N ASP A 196 -5.00 -3.72 5.00
CA ASP A 196 -5.08 -5.16 5.21
C ASP A 196 -4.61 -5.93 3.96
N GLN A 197 -5.00 -5.48 2.77
CA GLN A 197 -4.57 -6.09 1.52
C GLN A 197 -3.07 -5.96 1.29
N LEU A 198 -2.49 -4.77 1.52
CA LEU A 198 -1.05 -4.55 1.39
C LEU A 198 -0.25 -5.37 2.42
N HIS A 199 -0.76 -5.47 3.65
CA HIS A 199 -0.15 -6.31 4.68
C HIS A 199 -0.22 -7.80 4.35
N ALA A 200 -1.33 -8.28 3.80
CA ALA A 200 -1.45 -9.66 3.34
C ALA A 200 -0.44 -9.98 2.23
N PHE A 201 -0.22 -9.06 1.30
CA PHE A 201 0.82 -9.19 0.27
C PHE A 201 2.23 -9.23 0.87
N ILE A 202 2.58 -8.29 1.76
CA ILE A 202 3.88 -8.27 2.44
C ILE A 202 4.12 -9.57 3.20
N HIS A 203 3.10 -10.05 3.90
CA HIS A 203 3.14 -11.29 4.64
C HIS A 203 3.38 -12.49 3.71
N GLY A 204 2.60 -12.61 2.63
CA GLY A 204 2.79 -13.66 1.62
C GLY A 204 4.21 -13.63 1.05
N ALA A 205 4.70 -12.46 0.64
CA ALA A 205 6.05 -12.33 0.16
C ALA A 205 7.08 -12.79 1.20
N ALA A 206 6.95 -12.39 2.47
CA ALA A 206 7.93 -12.69 3.51
C ALA A 206 7.94 -14.15 4.00
N VAL A 207 6.80 -14.86 3.97
CA VAL A 207 6.74 -16.29 4.34
C VAL A 207 7.44 -17.18 3.32
N TYR A 208 7.39 -16.80 2.05
CA TYR A 208 7.90 -17.62 0.95
C TYR A 208 9.21 -17.06 0.33
N SER A 209 9.70 -15.89 0.77
CA SER A 209 10.93 -15.27 0.26
C SER A 209 12.19 -15.77 0.98
N ASN A 210 12.64 -16.96 0.58
CA ASN A 210 14.09 -17.20 0.48
C ASN A 210 14.64 -16.75 -0.89
N GLY A 211 13.83 -16.10 -1.72
CA GLY A 211 14.17 -15.73 -3.09
C GLY A 211 14.38 -14.22 -3.32
N PRO A 212 15.25 -13.83 -4.28
CA PRO A 212 15.74 -12.46 -4.53
C PRO A 212 14.74 -11.40 -5.05
N LEU A 213 13.58 -11.74 -5.64
CA LEU A 213 12.73 -10.71 -6.28
C LEU A 213 12.00 -9.80 -5.28
N ILE A 214 11.74 -10.31 -4.09
CA ILE A 214 11.20 -9.55 -2.97
C ILE A 214 12.03 -9.97 -1.76
N ASN A 215 13.27 -9.47 -1.71
CA ASN A 215 14.11 -9.66 -0.54
C ASN A 215 13.49 -8.92 0.65
N ARG A 216 13.47 -9.57 1.81
CA ARG A 216 13.08 -8.98 3.09
C ARG A 216 13.65 -7.59 3.33
N LEU A 217 14.94 -7.36 3.07
CA LEU A 217 15.58 -6.04 3.27
C LEU A 217 14.90 -4.94 2.44
N LEU A 218 14.42 -5.31 1.27
CA LEU A 218 13.81 -4.40 0.32
C LEU A 218 12.35 -4.09 0.70
N LEU A 219 11.63 -5.09 1.22
CA LEU A 219 10.33 -4.87 1.89
C LEU A 219 10.48 -3.99 3.14
N GLU A 220 11.49 -4.24 3.97
CA GLU A 220 11.77 -3.41 5.13
C GLU A 220 12.04 -1.96 4.74
N SER A 221 12.82 -1.75 3.66
CA SER A 221 13.10 -0.40 3.16
C SER A 221 11.89 0.30 2.55
N ALA A 222 10.85 -0.43 2.11
CA ALA A 222 9.61 0.15 1.59
C ALA A 222 8.57 0.43 2.69
N VAL A 223 8.47 -0.46 3.68
CA VAL A 223 7.48 -0.38 4.77
C VAL A 223 7.89 0.62 5.84
N PHE A 224 9.20 0.73 6.13
CA PHE A 224 9.71 1.52 7.24
C PHE A 224 10.34 2.85 6.80
N THR A 225 9.94 3.43 5.66
CA THR A 225 10.41 4.77 5.31
C THR A 225 9.86 5.81 6.27
N ASP A 226 10.59 6.92 6.43
CA ASP A 226 10.14 8.05 7.24
C ASP A 226 8.76 8.56 6.81
N ARG A 227 8.46 8.48 5.50
CA ARG A 227 7.17 8.89 4.94
C ARG A 227 6.02 7.96 5.38
N VAL A 228 6.19 6.64 5.28
CA VAL A 228 5.17 5.66 5.72
C VAL A 228 5.01 5.71 7.23
N MET A 229 6.12 5.79 7.96
CA MET A 229 6.12 5.88 9.41
C MET A 229 5.55 7.22 9.89
N ALA A 230 5.68 8.33 9.17
CA ALA A 230 5.00 9.57 9.55
C ALA A 230 3.47 9.46 9.40
N ALA A 231 2.99 8.72 8.41
CA ALA A 231 1.56 8.58 8.12
C ALA A 231 0.83 7.59 9.05
N ALA A 232 1.49 6.53 9.52
CA ALA A 232 0.87 5.54 10.39
C ALA A 232 0.67 6.06 11.82
N ASP A 233 -0.51 5.79 12.40
CA ASP A 233 -0.75 6.11 13.81
C ASP A 233 0.04 5.16 14.75
N PRO A 234 0.24 5.51 16.04
CA PRO A 234 1.03 4.69 16.96
C PRO A 234 0.49 3.26 17.17
N GLN A 235 -0.82 3.04 17.06
CA GLN A 235 -1.42 1.70 17.19
C GLN A 235 -1.25 0.88 15.90
N GLN A 236 -1.38 1.52 14.74
CA GLN A 236 -1.13 0.95 13.42
C GLN A 236 0.34 0.59 13.23
N LYS A 237 1.27 1.47 13.63
CA LYS A 237 2.71 1.19 13.69
C LYS A 237 3.00 -0.07 14.48
N LYS A 238 2.32 -0.23 15.61
CA LYS A 238 2.47 -1.39 16.48
C LYS A 238 1.87 -2.67 15.86
N ALA A 239 0.71 -2.58 15.20
CA ALA A 239 0.10 -3.72 14.54
C ALA A 239 0.90 -4.17 13.30
N ALA A 240 1.34 -3.23 12.46
CA ALA A 240 2.21 -3.50 11.31
C ALA A 240 3.55 -4.10 11.75
N TRP A 241 4.09 -3.64 12.88
CA TRP A 241 5.28 -4.22 13.51
C TRP A 241 5.05 -5.64 14.03
N ILE A 242 3.93 -5.90 14.70
CA ILE A 242 3.58 -7.25 15.15
C ILE A 242 3.43 -8.17 13.94
N ASP A 243 2.69 -7.81 12.90
CA ASP A 243 2.54 -8.70 11.74
C ASP A 243 3.85 -8.91 10.96
N SER A 244 4.71 -7.90 10.87
CA SER A 244 6.02 -8.02 10.19
C SER A 244 7.10 -8.72 11.01
N VAL A 245 7.03 -8.72 12.34
CA VAL A 245 8.02 -9.39 13.23
C VAL A 245 7.53 -10.75 13.70
N VAL A 246 6.23 -10.92 13.95
CA VAL A 246 5.64 -12.15 14.52
C VAL A 246 5.37 -13.21 13.45
N ARG A 247 5.00 -12.81 12.22
CA ARG A 247 4.58 -13.76 11.18
C ARG A 247 5.59 -14.00 10.07
N VAL A 248 6.51 -13.06 9.84
CA VAL A 248 7.77 -13.41 9.20
C VAL A 248 8.52 -14.22 10.24
N PRO A 249 8.91 -15.47 10.01
CA PRO A 249 9.81 -16.14 10.93
C PRO A 249 10.98 -15.20 11.11
N CYS A 250 11.11 -14.63 12.31
CA CYS A 250 12.34 -14.00 12.73
C CYS A 250 13.40 -15.06 12.42
N VAL A 251 14.16 -14.89 11.34
CA VAL A 251 15.39 -15.63 11.16
C VAL A 251 16.27 -15.14 12.30
N ILE A 252 16.13 -15.82 13.43
CA ILE A 252 17.13 -16.00 14.46
C ILE A 252 18.30 -16.66 13.72
N GLY A 253 19.06 -15.86 12.98
CA GLY A 253 20.11 -16.32 12.10
C GLY A 253 20.92 -15.11 11.68
N GLY A 254 22.19 -15.14 12.06
CA GLY A 254 23.13 -14.01 11.99
C GLY A 254 23.56 -13.62 10.58
N GLY A 255 22.61 -13.40 9.67
CA GLY A 255 22.86 -12.76 8.38
C GLY A 255 22.96 -11.23 8.50
N GLU A 256 23.67 -10.59 7.57
CA GLU A 256 23.72 -9.13 7.47
C GLU A 256 22.30 -8.56 7.30
N GLY A 257 21.94 -7.62 8.18
CA GLY A 257 20.65 -6.92 8.13
C GLY A 257 19.53 -7.48 9.02
N ALA A 258 19.80 -8.52 9.82
CA ALA A 258 18.83 -9.00 10.81
C ALA A 258 18.53 -7.94 11.89
N LEU A 259 17.24 -7.66 12.15
CA LEU A 259 16.82 -6.77 13.23
C LEU A 259 17.14 -7.35 14.62
N LEU A 260 17.07 -8.69 14.74
CA LEU A 260 17.39 -9.46 15.93
C LEU A 260 18.36 -10.57 15.55
N VAL A 261 19.53 -10.62 16.20
CA VAL A 261 20.49 -11.71 16.04
C VAL A 261 20.17 -12.77 17.08
N GLY A 262 20.01 -14.01 16.62
CA GLY A 262 19.72 -15.15 17.49
C GLY A 262 20.88 -15.53 18.40
N VAL A 263 20.57 -15.86 19.65
CA VAL A 263 21.42 -16.66 20.51
C VAL A 263 20.65 -17.97 20.74
N ASP A 264 21.22 -19.08 20.28
CA ASP A 264 20.57 -20.39 20.29
C ASP A 264 20.04 -20.76 21.68
N ASP A 265 18.83 -21.32 21.72
CA ASP A 265 18.49 -22.37 22.68
C ASP A 265 17.33 -23.21 22.15
N GLY A 266 17.64 -24.46 21.81
CA GLY A 266 16.69 -25.45 21.32
C GLY A 266 15.73 -25.88 22.42
N ALA A 267 14.46 -25.47 22.35
CA ALA A 267 13.45 -26.03 23.23
C ALA A 267 12.03 -25.94 22.66
N LYS A 268 11.24 -26.99 22.93
CA LYS A 268 9.79 -27.10 22.69
C LYS A 268 8.93 -26.25 23.66
N GLN A 269 9.51 -25.21 24.26
CA GLN A 269 8.88 -24.26 25.18
C GLN A 269 9.00 -22.83 24.62
N PRO A 270 8.28 -21.81 25.16
CA PRO A 270 8.49 -20.43 24.73
C PRO A 270 9.97 -20.08 24.83
N VAL A 271 10.61 -19.82 23.69
CA VAL A 271 12.03 -19.53 23.60
C VAL A 271 12.21 -18.10 24.08
N ARG A 272 12.82 -17.95 25.25
CA ARG A 272 13.21 -16.65 25.79
C ARG A 272 14.66 -16.41 25.42
N PHE A 273 14.94 -15.36 24.66
CA PHE A 273 16.31 -15.00 24.32
C PHE A 273 16.51 -13.50 24.47
N LYS A 274 17.75 -13.14 24.79
CA LYS A 274 18.20 -11.75 24.75
C LYS A 274 18.68 -11.49 23.33
N ALA A 275 18.11 -10.48 22.69
CA ALA A 275 18.60 -9.95 21.43
C ALA A 275 19.18 -8.56 21.67
N ALA A 276 19.94 -8.07 20.70
CA ALA A 276 20.32 -6.66 20.63
C ALA A 276 19.89 -6.09 19.29
N LEU A 277 19.52 -4.82 19.26
CA LEU A 277 19.21 -4.13 18.02
C LEU A 277 20.44 -4.10 17.10
N GLY A 278 20.32 -4.65 15.90
CA GLY A 278 21.39 -4.60 14.88
C GLY A 278 21.57 -3.21 14.23
N ARG A 279 20.62 -2.28 14.44
CA ARG A 279 20.65 -0.90 13.90
C ARG A 279 19.84 0.05 14.81
N PRO A 280 19.99 1.39 14.70
CA PRO A 280 19.21 2.34 15.50
C PRO A 280 17.71 2.24 15.19
N TYR A 281 16.86 2.39 16.21
CA TYR A 281 15.41 2.25 16.04
C TYR A 281 14.63 3.01 17.13
N MET A 282 13.64 3.83 16.74
CA MET A 282 12.76 4.56 17.67
C MET A 282 13.50 5.37 18.76
N GLY A 283 14.64 5.96 18.41
CA GLY A 283 15.49 6.72 19.34
C GLY A 283 16.41 5.85 20.21
N ALA A 284 16.28 4.53 20.18
CA ALA A 284 17.22 3.60 20.80
C ALA A 284 18.41 3.33 19.85
N PRO A 285 19.66 3.38 20.34
CA PRO A 285 20.83 3.12 19.51
C PRO A 285 20.98 1.62 19.19
N THR A 286 21.77 1.32 18.15
CA THR A 286 22.30 -0.04 17.89
C THR A 286 22.90 -0.63 19.16
N GLY A 287 22.68 -1.92 19.39
CA GLY A 287 23.17 -2.64 20.57
C GLY A 287 22.23 -2.59 21.78
N THR A 288 21.11 -1.87 21.71
CA THR A 288 20.10 -1.88 22.79
C THR A 288 19.57 -3.30 23.00
N ALA A 289 19.68 -3.80 24.23
CA ALA A 289 19.23 -5.13 24.59
C ALA A 289 17.70 -5.21 24.64
N VAL A 290 17.15 -6.29 24.09
CA VAL A 290 15.72 -6.57 24.02
C VAL A 290 15.47 -7.99 24.52
N HIS A 291 14.47 -8.15 25.38
CA HIS A 291 14.04 -9.46 25.83
C HIS A 291 12.94 -9.99 24.92
N CYS A 292 13.25 -11.05 24.17
CA CYS A 292 12.34 -11.67 23.22
C CYS A 292 11.77 -12.95 23.82
N VAL A 293 10.45 -13.14 23.74
CA VAL A 293 9.78 -14.39 24.12
C VAL A 293 8.95 -14.88 22.93
N VAL A 294 9.44 -15.91 22.24
CA VAL A 294 8.78 -16.50 21.08
C VAL A 294 8.04 -17.77 21.50
N SER A 295 6.72 -17.82 21.34
CA SER A 295 5.92 -19.04 21.60
C SER A 295 5.36 -19.60 20.30
N VAL A 296 6.06 -20.57 19.72
CA VAL A 296 5.70 -21.20 18.45
C VAL A 296 4.43 -22.07 18.57
N PHE A 297 4.10 -22.56 19.77
CA PHE A 297 2.95 -23.44 20.01
C PHE A 297 1.59 -22.72 20.12
N LYS A 298 1.57 -21.39 20.09
CA LYS A 298 0.33 -20.59 20.21
C LYS A 298 0.18 -19.48 19.17
N GLY A 299 1.02 -19.47 18.13
CA GLY A 299 0.96 -18.43 17.09
C GLY A 299 1.17 -17.01 17.61
N ALA A 300 1.88 -16.84 18.74
CA ALA A 300 2.09 -15.55 19.39
C ALA A 300 3.57 -15.35 19.74
N VAL A 301 4.12 -14.20 19.33
CA VAL A 301 5.44 -13.71 19.74
C VAL A 301 5.23 -12.52 20.67
N PHE A 302 5.92 -12.54 21.80
CA PHE A 302 5.90 -11.46 22.79
C PHE A 302 7.29 -10.81 22.82
N LEU A 303 7.32 -9.47 22.80
CA LEU A 303 8.55 -8.69 22.88
C LEU A 303 8.42 -7.77 24.09
N THR A 304 9.38 -7.89 25.01
CA THR A 304 9.45 -7.07 26.22
C THR A 304 10.77 -6.32 26.21
N CYS A 305 10.72 -4.99 26.27
CA CYS A 305 11.92 -4.17 26.42
C CYS A 305 12.16 -3.93 27.92
N ASP A 306 13.37 -4.17 28.41
CA ASP A 306 13.74 -3.78 29.77
C ASP A 306 13.91 -2.25 29.81
N GLY A 307 12.84 -1.58 30.26
CA GLY A 307 12.79 -0.12 30.34
C GLY A 307 11.43 0.47 30.72
N GLY A 308 10.56 -0.31 31.37
CA GLY A 308 9.24 0.15 31.84
C GLY A 308 8.18 -0.93 31.71
N ALA A 309 7.47 -1.20 32.81
CA ALA A 309 6.49 -2.28 32.97
C ALA A 309 5.27 -2.18 32.04
N HIS A 310 5.42 -2.55 30.78
CA HIS A 310 4.31 -2.79 29.87
C HIS A 310 4.38 -4.20 29.29
N GLU A 311 4.03 -5.19 30.11
CA GLU A 311 3.56 -6.48 29.60
C GLU A 311 2.22 -6.25 28.90
N LEU A 312 2.11 -6.58 27.61
CA LEU A 312 0.85 -6.53 26.90
C LEU A 312 0.52 -7.92 26.32
N PRO A 313 -0.42 -8.66 26.92
CA PRO A 313 -0.96 -9.85 26.29
C PRO A 313 -1.87 -9.42 25.12
N VAL A 314 -1.62 -9.95 23.93
CA VAL A 314 -2.57 -9.87 22.81
C VAL A 314 -3.31 -11.21 22.75
N PRO A 315 -4.59 -11.30 23.19
CA PRO A 315 -5.36 -12.52 23.10
C PRO A 315 -5.87 -12.76 21.67
N LEU A 316 -5.58 -13.96 21.17
CA LEU A 316 -5.88 -14.48 19.84
C LEU A 316 -7.36 -14.94 19.73
N LYS A 317 -8.32 -14.03 19.99
CA LYS A 317 -9.75 -14.29 19.73
C LYS A 317 -10.29 -13.61 18.47
N LEU A 318 -9.44 -12.92 17.71
CA LEU A 318 -9.79 -12.20 16.47
C LEU A 318 -9.27 -12.90 15.20
N LEU A 319 -8.84 -14.16 15.28
CA LEU A 319 -8.06 -14.83 14.22
C LEU A 319 -8.61 -16.19 13.77
N LEU A 320 -9.86 -16.51 14.09
CA LEU A 320 -10.61 -17.57 13.40
C LEU A 320 -11.95 -17.00 12.92
N GLY A 321 -11.88 -16.38 11.74
CA GLY A 321 -12.97 -16.06 10.84
C GLY A 321 -12.39 -16.17 9.44
#